data_AF-A0A6I3MIQ8-F1
#
_entry.id   AF-A0A6I3MIQ8-F1
#
_cell.length_a   1.000
_cell.length_b   1.000
_cell.length_c   1.000
_cell.angle_alpha   90.00
_cell.angle_beta   90.00
_cell.angle_gamma   90.00
#
_symmetry.space_group_name_H-M   'P 1'
#
loop_
_entity.id
_entity.type
_entity.pdbx_description
1 polymer ?
#
loop_
_entity_poly.entity_id
_entity_poly.type
_entity_poly.pdbx_seq_one_letter_code
_entity_poly.pdbx_strand_id
1 'polypeptide(L)'
;MGTLFFAAMGICGTLYPGWWRRFFKIPPPPPDPEPWWYIGAIGLGTIAGLAGGTLFHNRIVDDQLFAGQAAIASGLVAFAAASIVTGLVSSLKR
;
A
#
# COMPACT_ATOMS: atom_id res chain seq x y z
N MET A 1 -13.04 -2.17 10.01
CA MET A 1 -13.03 -0.95 9.16
C MET A 1 -11.62 -0.52 8.75
N GLY A 2 -10.58 -0.64 9.60
CA GLY A 2 -9.20 -0.24 9.23
C GLY A 2 -8.53 -1.06 8.12
N THR A 3 -8.95 -2.31 7.88
CA THR A 3 -8.31 -3.20 6.89
C THR A 3 -8.36 -2.68 5.45
N LEU A 4 -9.50 -2.14 5.01
CA LEU A 4 -9.63 -1.51 3.68
C LEU A 4 -8.80 -0.23 3.58
N PHE A 5 -8.73 0.54 4.67
CA PHE A 5 -7.89 1.73 4.74
C PHE A 5 -6.40 1.39 4.63
N PHE A 6 -5.93 0.36 5.33
CA PHE A 6 -4.54 -0.11 5.23
C PHE A 6 -4.21 -0.69 3.84
N ALA A 7 -5.16 -1.38 3.22
CA ALA A 7 -5.02 -1.85 1.84
C ALA A 7 -4.88 -0.67 0.87
N ALA A 8 -5.74 0.36 0.99
CA ALA A 8 -5.68 1.56 0.16
C ALA A 8 -4.37 2.33 0.37
N MET A 9 -3.92 2.46 1.63
CA MET A 9 -2.61 3.05 1.94
C MET A 9 -1.45 2.21 1.39
N GLY A 10 -1.60 0.88 1.36
CA GLY A 10 -0.65 -0.04 0.73
C GLY A 10 -0.57 0.13 -0.78
N ILE A 11 -1.70 0.29 -1.49
CA ILE A 11 -1.71 0.65 -2.92
C ILE A 11 -0.98 1.99 -3.11
N CYS A 12 -1.30 2.97 -2.26
CA CYS A 12 -0.74 4.31 -2.35
C CYS A 12 0.79 4.33 -2.15
N GLY A 13 1.29 3.47 -1.25
CA GLY A 13 2.71 3.33 -0.96
C GLY A 13 3.50 2.59 -2.04
N THR A 14 2.86 1.99 -3.05
CA THR A 14 3.58 1.28 -4.11
C THR A 14 4.42 2.25 -4.96
N LEU A 15 5.68 1.89 -5.23
CA LEU A 15 6.60 2.71 -6.02
C LEU A 15 6.26 2.77 -7.53
N TYR A 16 5.16 2.14 -7.98
CA TYR A 16 4.79 2.07 -9.38
C TYR A 16 4.30 3.44 -9.90
N PRO A 17 5.01 4.10 -10.83
CA PRO A 17 4.60 5.39 -11.37
C PRO A 17 3.42 5.19 -12.33
N GLY A 18 2.20 5.19 -11.81
CA GLY A 18 1.01 5.00 -12.64
C GLY A 18 -0.19 4.35 -11.96
N TRP A 19 -0.05 3.79 -10.74
CA TRP A 19 -1.20 3.18 -10.04
C TRP A 19 -2.37 4.18 -9.91
N TRP A 20 -2.08 5.45 -9.56
CA TRP A 20 -3.11 6.49 -9.49
C TRP A 20 -3.77 6.74 -10.87
N ARG A 21 -2.98 6.80 -11.94
CA ARG A 21 -3.52 6.95 -13.30
C ARG A 21 -4.37 5.74 -13.71
N ARG A 22 -4.07 4.54 -13.19
CA ARG A 22 -4.82 3.31 -13.47
C ARG A 22 -6.16 3.27 -12.73
N PHE A 23 -6.23 3.77 -11.49
CA PHE A 23 -7.47 3.79 -10.71
C PHE A 23 -8.35 5.03 -10.95
N PHE A 24 -7.77 6.18 -11.33
CA PHE A 24 -8.50 7.46 -11.42
C PHE A 24 -8.71 7.99 -12.85
N LYS A 25 -8.23 7.33 -13.92
CA LYS A 25 -8.51 7.77 -15.29
C LYS A 25 -9.90 7.30 -15.77
N ILE A 26 -10.67 8.27 -16.26
CA ILE A 26 -11.89 8.09 -17.06
C ILE A 26 -11.66 8.86 -18.37
N PRO A 27 -11.73 8.26 -19.57
CA PRO A 27 -12.03 6.86 -19.87
C PRO A 27 -10.87 5.90 -19.52
N PRO A 28 -11.14 4.60 -19.30
CA PRO A 28 -10.09 3.61 -19.07
C PRO A 28 -9.10 3.64 -20.24
N PRO A 29 -7.78 3.64 -19.98
CA PRO A 29 -6.79 3.56 -21.05
C PRO A 29 -7.05 2.30 -21.89
N PRO A 30 -6.74 2.33 -23.21
CA PRO A 30 -6.74 1.13 -24.02
C PRO A 30 -5.94 0.02 -23.32
N PRO A 31 -6.30 -1.26 -23.49
CA PRO A 31 -5.52 -2.36 -22.93
C PRO A 31 -4.20 -2.49 -23.69
N ASP A 32 -3.30 -1.53 -23.50
CA ASP A 32 -1.90 -1.71 -23.79
C ASP A 32 -1.42 -2.84 -22.87
N PRO A 33 -0.64 -3.82 -23.36
CA PRO A 33 -0.11 -4.89 -22.54
C PRO A 33 0.91 -4.31 -21.55
N GLU A 34 0.43 -3.77 -20.43
CA GLU A 34 1.30 -3.40 -19.32
C GLU A 34 2.01 -4.67 -18.83
N PRO A 35 3.34 -4.64 -18.64
CA PRO A 35 4.08 -5.75 -18.08
C PRO A 35 3.42 -6.26 -16.79
N TRP A 36 3.13 -7.55 -16.73
CA TRP A 36 2.44 -8.20 -15.60
C TRP A 36 3.11 -7.93 -14.24
N TRP A 37 4.42 -7.70 -14.24
CA TRP A 37 5.20 -7.30 -13.08
C TRP A 37 4.66 -6.06 -12.37
N TYR A 38 3.99 -5.14 -13.06
CA TYR A 38 3.37 -3.98 -12.45
C TYR A 38 2.14 -4.33 -11.62
N ILE A 39 1.33 -5.28 -12.09
CA ILE A 39 0.21 -5.84 -11.32
C ILE A 39 0.76 -6.58 -10.09
N GLY A 40 1.85 -7.31 -10.27
CA GLY A 40 2.58 -7.95 -9.19
C GLY A 40 3.05 -6.95 -8.13
N ALA A 41 3.67 -5.84 -8.52
CA ALA A 41 4.15 -4.80 -7.59
C ALA A 41 3.00 -4.15 -6.81
N ILE A 42 1.87 -3.85 -7.46
CA ILE A 42 0.68 -3.31 -6.79
C ILE A 42 0.11 -4.32 -5.78
N GLY A 43 -0.01 -5.58 -6.18
CA GLY A 43 -0.47 -6.67 -5.32
C GLY A 43 0.44 -6.93 -4.12
N LEU A 44 1.75 -6.80 -4.32
CA LEU A 44 2.75 -7.01 -3.28
C LEU A 44 2.75 -5.84 -2.28
N GLY A 45 2.58 -4.61 -2.76
CA GLY A 45 2.41 -3.43 -1.91
C GLY A 45 1.10 -3.43 -1.11
N THR A 46 -0.02 -3.90 -1.68
CA THR A 46 -1.27 -4.06 -0.91
C THR A 46 -1.13 -5.06 0.22
N ILE A 47 -0.54 -6.22 -0.05
CA ILE A 47 -0.34 -7.25 0.98
C ILE A 47 0.61 -6.74 2.06
N ALA A 48 1.72 -6.10 1.67
CA ALA A 48 2.69 -5.52 2.61
C ALA A 48 2.06 -4.41 3.47
N GLY A 49 1.28 -3.50 2.87
CA GLY A 49 0.59 -2.44 3.60
C GLY A 49 -0.51 -2.96 4.52
N LEU A 50 -1.29 -3.94 4.08
CA LEU A 50 -2.32 -4.57 4.91
C LEU A 50 -1.69 -5.31 6.10
N ALA A 51 -0.64 -6.10 5.87
CA ALA A 51 0.09 -6.79 6.92
C ALA A 51 0.72 -5.79 7.91
N GLY A 52 1.46 -4.79 7.41
CA GLY A 52 2.11 -3.78 8.25
C GLY A 52 1.11 -2.97 9.08
N GLY A 53 0.05 -2.48 8.45
CA GLY A 53 -0.99 -1.69 9.12
C GLY A 53 -1.77 -2.49 10.15
N THR A 54 -2.16 -3.72 9.85
CA THR A 54 -2.91 -4.57 10.80
C THR A 54 -2.06 -5.02 11.99
N LEU A 55 -0.81 -5.45 11.75
CA LEU A 55 0.10 -5.85 12.82
C LEU A 55 0.42 -4.69 13.74
N PHE A 56 0.65 -3.50 13.19
CA PHE A 56 0.92 -2.31 14.00
C PHE A 56 -0.32 -1.86 14.76
N HIS A 57 -1.49 -1.80 14.12
CA HIS A 57 -2.74 -1.39 14.74
C HIS A 57 -3.07 -2.24 15.97
N ASN A 58 -2.95 -3.56 15.86
CA ASN A 58 -3.20 -4.48 16.97
C ASN A 58 -2.25 -4.30 18.15
N ARG A 59 -1.09 -3.65 17.96
CA ARG A 59 -0.11 -3.38 19.01
C ARG A 59 -0.33 -2.03 19.70
N ILE A 60 -0.97 -1.08 19.02
CA ILE A 60 -1.11 0.30 19.51
C ILE A 60 -2.55 0.69 19.86
N VAL A 61 -3.53 -0.20 19.63
CA VAL A 61 -4.95 0.11 19.85
C VAL A 61 -5.26 0.43 21.32
N ASP A 62 -4.55 -0.21 22.26
CA ASP A 62 -4.71 -0.01 23.70
C ASP A 62 -3.68 0.97 24.29
N ASP A 63 -2.83 1.56 23.45
CA ASP A 63 -1.78 2.47 23.89
C ASP A 63 -2.32 3.90 24.00
N GLN A 64 -2.17 4.51 25.18
CA GLN A 64 -2.66 5.87 25.46
C GLN A 64 -2.03 6.92 24.54
N LEU A 65 -0.79 6.69 24.07
CA LEU A 65 -0.11 7.60 23.14
C LEU A 65 -0.81 7.71 21.79
N PHE A 66 -1.56 6.70 21.39
CA PHE A 66 -2.23 6.62 20.10
C PHE A 66 -3.76 6.68 20.21
N ALA A 67 -4.29 7.03 21.39
CA ALA A 67 -5.72 7.17 21.63
C ALA A 67 -6.34 8.15 20.62
N GLY A 68 -7.30 7.65 19.81
CA GLY A 68 -7.95 8.44 18.76
C GLY A 68 -7.14 8.62 17.46
N GLN A 69 -5.86 8.23 17.42
CA GLN A 69 -4.99 8.34 16.24
C GLN A 69 -4.43 7.01 15.73
N ALA A 70 -4.72 5.90 16.42
CA ALA A 70 -4.20 4.57 16.08
C ALA A 70 -4.46 4.15 14.62
N ALA A 71 -5.59 4.55 14.05
CA ALA A 71 -5.90 4.28 12.64
C ALA A 71 -4.95 5.02 11.67
N ILE A 72 -4.67 6.31 11.93
CA ILE A 72 -3.80 7.13 11.09
C ILE A 72 -2.35 6.67 11.19
N ALA A 73 -1.87 6.41 12.42
CA ALA A 73 -0.53 5.89 12.66
C ALA A 73 -0.32 4.54 11.94
N SER A 74 -1.31 3.65 12.02
CA SER A 74 -1.28 2.36 11.32
C SER A 74 -1.36 2.51 9.79
N GLY A 75 -2.06 3.53 9.29
CA GLY A 75 -2.09 3.87 7.86
C GLY A 75 -0.73 4.34 7.33
N LEU A 76 0.00 5.13 8.12
CA LEU A 76 1.36 5.55 7.77
C LEU A 76 2.32 4.36 7.74
N VAL A 77 2.19 3.44 8.69
CA VAL A 77 2.97 2.19 8.69
C VAL A 77 2.63 1.32 7.48
N ALA A 78 1.34 1.21 7.13
CA ALA A 78 0.90 0.49 5.93
C ALA A 78 1.53 1.08 4.66
N PHE A 79 1.54 2.41 4.52
CA PHE A 79 2.18 3.09 3.40
C PHE A 79 3.69 2.84 3.37
N ALA A 80 4.38 3.03 4.49
CA ALA A 80 5.82 2.85 4.58
C ALA A 80 6.25 1.41 4.27
N ALA A 81 5.52 0.42 4.81
CA ALA A 81 5.76 -1.00 4.53
C ALA A 81 5.63 -1.30 3.03
N ALA A 82 4.59 -0.79 2.38
CA ALA A 82 4.40 -0.96 0.95
C ALA A 82 5.52 -0.29 0.13
N SER A 83 5.95 0.92 0.50
CA SER A 83 7.03 1.64 -0.19
C SER A 83 8.38 0.94 -0.07
N ILE A 84 8.74 0.45 1.12
CA ILE A 84 9.99 -0.27 1.36
C ILE A 84 10.00 -1.57 0.54
N VAL A 85 8.93 -2.35 0.65
CA VAL A 85 8.86 -3.67 0.01
C VAL A 85 8.83 -3.53 -1.52
N THR A 86 8.02 -2.63 -2.07
CA THR A 86 7.99 -2.41 -3.53
C THR A 86 9.27 -1.76 -4.06
N GLY A 87 9.92 -0.91 -3.26
CA GLY A 87 11.25 -0.36 -3.57
C GLY A 87 12.33 -1.43 -3.64
N LEU A 88 12.36 -2.36 -2.68
CA LEU A 88 13.26 -3.51 -2.67
C LEU A 88 13.05 -4.40 -3.91
N VAL A 89 11.80 -4.79 -4.18
CA VAL A 89 11.45 -5.60 -5.35
C VAL A 89 11.87 -4.90 -6.66
N SER A 90 11.66 -3.59 -6.75
CA SER A 90 12.08 -2.81 -7.92
C SER A 90 13.60 -2.74 -8.07
N SER A 91 14.34 -2.65 -6.95
CA SER A 91 15.81 -2.65 -6.96
C SER A 91 16.42 -4.00 -7.32
N LEU A 92 15.72 -5.10 -7.05
CA LEU A 92 16.15 -6.47 -7.39
C LEU A 92 15.90 -6.83 -8.86
N LYS A 93 15.16 -6.01 -9.61
CA LYS A 93 14.84 -6.22 -11.03
C LYS A 93 16.03 -5.86 -11.98
N ARG A 94 17.26 -5.93 -11.47
CA ARG A 94 18.49 -5.61 -12.21
C ARG A 94 18.92 -6.76 -13.12
#